data_AF-A0A485B3C7-F1
#
_entry.id   AF-A0A485B3C7-F1
#
_cell.length_a   1.000
_cell.length_b   1.000
_cell.length_c   1.000
_cell.angle_alpha   90.00
_cell.angle_beta   90.00
_cell.angle_gamma   90.00
#
_symmetry.space_group_name_H-M   'P 1'
#
loop_
_entity.id
_entity.type
_entity.pdbx_description
1 polymer ?
#
loop_
_entity_poly.entity_id
_entity_poly.type
_entity_poly.pdbx_seq_one_letter_code
_entity_poly.pdbx_strand_id
1 'polypeptide(L)'
;MLHLAEGTKNDTFRWWFDEISKRNVPYDIIGLSMYTYWNGPISALKANMDDISRRYNKDVIVVEAAYAYTLENCDNAENSFQAKEEKDGGYPATVQGQYNYVHDLMQAVADVPDHRGKGIFYWEPTWIAVPGNTWATPAGMKYIHDEWKQGNARENQALFDCHGKVLPSIKVFN
;
A
#
# COMPACT_ATOMS: atom_id res chain seq x y z
N MET A 1 -13.99 -6.39 8.95
CA MET A 1 -13.36 -6.17 7.63
C MET A 1 -12.58 -7.42 7.24
N LEU A 2 -12.60 -7.78 5.97
CA LEU A 2 -11.72 -8.82 5.40
C LEU A 2 -10.85 -8.17 4.33
N HIS A 3 -9.57 -8.54 4.26
CA HIS A 3 -8.56 -7.89 3.43
C HIS A 3 -7.85 -8.91 2.55
N LEU A 4 -7.51 -8.48 1.33
CA LEU A 4 -6.61 -9.17 0.43
C LEU A 4 -5.56 -8.20 -0.12
N ALA A 5 -4.36 -8.72 -0.33
CA ALA A 5 -3.32 -8.02 -1.06
C ALA A 5 -3.68 -7.88 -2.56
N GLU A 6 -2.89 -7.09 -3.29
CA GLU A 6 -2.98 -6.96 -4.74
C GLU A 6 -4.35 -6.47 -5.24
N GLY A 7 -4.76 -5.28 -4.80
CA GLY A 7 -6.08 -4.70 -5.02
C GLY A 7 -6.51 -4.50 -6.47
N THR A 8 -5.64 -4.75 -7.46
CA THR A 8 -5.97 -4.71 -8.88
C THR A 8 -6.39 -6.08 -9.44
N LYS A 9 -6.16 -7.18 -8.72
CA LYS A 9 -6.47 -8.56 -9.15
C LYS A 9 -7.95 -8.91 -8.92
N ASN A 10 -8.83 -8.35 -9.75
CA ASN A 10 -10.28 -8.55 -9.63
C ASN A 10 -10.69 -10.03 -9.56
N ASP A 11 -10.14 -10.90 -10.40
CA ASP A 11 -10.49 -12.33 -10.39
C ASP A 11 -10.18 -13.01 -9.06
N THR A 12 -9.09 -12.61 -8.39
CA THR A 12 -8.72 -13.14 -7.06
C THR A 12 -9.71 -12.69 -6.00
N PHE A 13 -10.06 -11.40 -6.00
CA PHE A 13 -11.08 -10.86 -5.10
C PHE A 13 -12.42 -11.56 -5.30
N ARG A 14 -12.82 -11.76 -6.55
CA ARG A 14 -14.08 -12.43 -6.88
C ARG A 14 -14.12 -13.85 -6.35
N TRP A 15 -13.12 -14.65 -6.71
CA TRP A 15 -13.04 -16.03 -6.26
C TRP A 15 -13.11 -16.12 -4.73
N TRP A 16 -12.31 -15.32 -4.03
CA TRP A 16 -12.22 -15.41 -2.58
C TRP A 16 -13.50 -14.94 -1.88
N PHE A 17 -14.04 -13.78 -2.27
CA PHE A 17 -15.27 -13.24 -1.66
C PHE A 17 -16.53 -14.02 -2.04
N ASP A 18 -16.55 -14.68 -3.20
CA ASP A 18 -17.61 -15.64 -3.53
C ASP A 18 -17.59 -16.83 -2.55
N GLU A 19 -16.42 -17.36 -2.22
CA GLU A 19 -16.28 -18.47 -1.26
C GLU A 19 -16.61 -18.05 0.19
N ILE A 20 -16.23 -16.84 0.59
CA ILE A 20 -16.60 -16.24 1.89
C ILE A 20 -18.12 -16.06 1.99
N SER A 21 -18.74 -15.53 0.94
CA SER A 21 -20.19 -15.32 0.86
C SER A 21 -20.96 -16.64 0.92
N LYS A 22 -20.52 -17.67 0.16
CA LYS A 22 -21.13 -19.02 0.19
C LYS A 22 -21.14 -19.65 1.58
N ARG A 23 -20.14 -19.33 2.40
CA ARG A 23 -20.00 -19.84 3.78
C ARG A 23 -20.66 -18.95 4.83
N ASN A 24 -21.33 -17.88 4.42
CA ASN A 24 -21.96 -16.91 5.31
C ASN A 24 -20.99 -16.33 6.35
N VAL A 25 -19.72 -16.15 5.99
CA VAL A 25 -18.74 -15.53 6.89
C VAL A 25 -19.09 -14.04 7.01
N PRO A 26 -19.32 -13.51 8.23
CA PRO A 26 -19.73 -12.13 8.42
C PRO A 26 -18.57 -11.15 8.20
N TYR A 27 -18.82 -10.09 7.43
CA TYR A 27 -17.91 -8.95 7.27
C TYR A 27 -18.64 -7.71 6.74
N ASP A 28 -18.11 -6.54 7.07
CA ASP A 28 -18.75 -5.25 6.73
C ASP A 28 -18.05 -4.53 5.57
N ILE A 29 -16.71 -4.63 5.51
CA ILE A 29 -15.85 -3.86 4.60
C ILE A 29 -14.85 -4.80 3.94
N ILE A 30 -14.57 -4.53 2.66
CA ILE A 30 -13.49 -5.15 1.88
C ILE A 30 -12.25 -4.24 1.93
N GLY A 31 -11.16 -4.76 2.49
CA GLY A 31 -9.85 -4.11 2.49
C GLY A 31 -9.02 -4.53 1.28
N LEU A 32 -8.26 -3.60 0.69
CA LEU A 32 -7.31 -3.86 -0.40
C LEU A 32 -5.93 -3.29 -0.07
N SER A 33 -4.84 -3.99 -0.38
CA SER A 33 -3.51 -3.36 -0.52
C SER A 33 -3.33 -2.81 -1.93
N MET A 34 -2.65 -1.68 -2.06
CA MET A 34 -2.30 -1.06 -3.34
C MET A 34 -0.85 -0.57 -3.35
N TYR A 35 -0.03 -1.17 -4.21
CA TYR A 35 1.30 -0.68 -4.55
C TYR A 35 1.43 -0.64 -6.07
N THR A 36 1.39 0.55 -6.70
CA THR A 36 1.33 0.66 -8.17
C THR A 36 2.48 -0.06 -8.86
N TYR A 37 3.66 -0.04 -8.24
CA TYR A 37 4.89 -0.66 -8.72
C TYR A 37 4.87 -2.20 -8.77
N TRP A 38 3.89 -2.86 -8.12
CA TRP A 38 3.69 -4.31 -8.21
C TRP A 38 2.31 -4.70 -8.74
N ASN A 39 1.29 -3.90 -8.46
CA ASN A 39 -0.10 -4.23 -8.72
C ASN A 39 -0.62 -3.55 -10.00
N GLY A 40 0.13 -2.63 -10.61
CA GLY A 40 -0.33 -1.88 -11.78
C GLY A 40 -1.08 -0.59 -11.41
N PRO A 41 -1.73 0.07 -12.37
CA PRO A 41 -2.19 1.45 -12.20
C PRO A 41 -3.41 1.57 -11.27
N ILE A 42 -3.59 2.75 -10.68
CA ILE A 42 -4.75 3.09 -9.82
C ILE A 42 -6.09 2.88 -10.56
N SER A 43 -6.13 3.05 -11.88
CA SER A 43 -7.33 2.78 -12.68
C SER A 43 -7.80 1.32 -12.59
N ALA A 44 -6.88 0.36 -12.51
CA ALA A 44 -7.21 -1.06 -12.32
C ALA A 44 -7.74 -1.34 -10.90
N LEU A 45 -7.17 -0.68 -9.89
CA LEU A 45 -7.70 -0.72 -8.52
C LEU A 45 -9.13 -0.17 -8.48
N LYS A 46 -9.38 0.97 -9.13
CA LYS A 46 -10.71 1.59 -9.21
C LYS A 46 -11.74 0.66 -9.84
N ALA A 47 -11.38 0.07 -10.99
CA ALA A 47 -12.25 -0.90 -11.66
C ALA A 47 -12.59 -2.10 -10.76
N ASN A 48 -11.62 -2.61 -10.00
CA ASN A 48 -11.86 -3.68 -9.03
C ASN A 48 -12.79 -3.21 -7.89
N MET A 49 -12.52 -2.06 -7.28
CA MET A 49 -13.34 -1.49 -6.20
C MET A 49 -14.79 -1.26 -6.63
N ASP A 50 -15.02 -0.76 -7.83
CA ASP A 50 -16.38 -0.56 -8.39
C ASP A 50 -17.14 -1.88 -8.53
N ASP A 51 -16.45 -2.93 -8.98
CA ASP A 51 -17.05 -4.24 -9.17
C ASP A 51 -17.34 -4.94 -7.84
N ILE A 52 -16.37 -5.03 -6.94
CA ILE A 52 -16.52 -5.78 -5.68
C ILE A 52 -17.46 -5.08 -4.70
N SER A 53 -17.44 -3.74 -4.63
CA SER A 53 -18.32 -2.98 -3.74
C SER A 53 -19.79 -3.19 -4.13
N ARG A 54 -20.08 -3.16 -5.43
CA ARG A 54 -21.41 -3.45 -5.98
C ARG A 54 -21.78 -4.92 -5.84
N ARG A 55 -20.90 -5.86 -6.24
CA ARG A 55 -21.20 -7.30 -6.25
C ARG A 55 -21.57 -7.81 -4.86
N TYR A 56 -20.78 -7.43 -3.86
CA TYR A 56 -20.96 -7.95 -2.50
C TYR A 56 -21.82 -7.03 -1.62
N ASN A 57 -22.25 -5.88 -2.16
CA ASN A 57 -22.94 -4.83 -1.42
C ASN A 57 -22.15 -4.43 -0.16
N LYS A 58 -20.87 -4.13 -0.33
CA LYS A 58 -19.94 -3.76 0.75
C LYS A 58 -19.22 -2.46 0.43
N ASP A 59 -18.79 -1.81 1.49
CA ASP A 59 -17.88 -0.69 1.39
C ASP A 59 -16.44 -1.18 1.18
N VAL A 60 -15.60 -0.33 0.61
CA VAL A 60 -14.19 -0.62 0.30
C VAL A 60 -13.26 0.40 0.94
N ILE A 61 -12.10 -0.08 1.40
CA ILE A 61 -11.03 0.73 1.97
C ILE A 61 -9.69 0.22 1.43
N VAL A 62 -8.82 1.12 1.00
CA VAL A 62 -7.41 0.76 0.74
C VAL A 62 -6.69 0.78 2.08
N VAL A 63 -6.30 -0.38 2.59
CA VAL A 63 -5.74 -0.51 3.96
C VAL A 63 -4.21 -0.50 3.99
N GLU A 64 -3.58 -0.64 2.83
CA GLU A 64 -2.14 -0.49 2.70
C GLU A 64 -1.82 0.18 1.37
N ALA A 65 -1.07 1.27 1.44
CA ALA A 65 -0.46 1.93 0.30
C ALA A 65 0.77 2.71 0.76
N ALA A 66 1.82 2.72 -0.04
CA ALA A 66 3.01 3.53 0.18
C ALA A 66 3.70 3.80 -1.15
N TYR A 67 4.49 4.88 -1.21
CA TYR A 67 5.23 5.26 -2.41
C TYR A 67 6.49 6.02 -2.04
N ALA A 68 7.55 5.85 -2.82
CA ALA A 68 8.85 6.42 -2.48
C ALA A 68 8.91 7.93 -2.71
N TYR A 69 9.52 8.66 -1.77
CA TYR A 69 9.87 10.06 -1.92
C TYR A 69 11.31 10.26 -2.45
N THR A 70 12.12 9.20 -2.48
CA THR A 70 13.51 9.19 -2.93
C THR A 70 13.96 7.79 -3.35
N LEU A 71 15.02 7.69 -4.15
CA LEU A 71 15.74 6.42 -4.42
C LEU A 71 16.94 6.21 -3.48
N GLU A 72 17.23 7.19 -2.61
CA GLU A 72 18.31 7.07 -1.63
C GLU A 72 18.00 6.04 -0.54
N ASN A 73 19.07 5.44 -0.01
CA ASN A 73 19.02 4.46 1.07
C ASN A 73 19.50 5.11 2.36
N CYS A 74 18.77 4.95 3.46
CA CYS A 74 19.11 5.54 4.75
C CYS A 74 19.87 4.56 5.66
N ASP A 75 19.87 3.26 5.36
CA ASP A 75 20.64 2.25 6.09
C ASP A 75 21.44 1.30 5.16
N ASN A 76 21.80 0.11 5.65
CA ASN A 76 22.53 -0.91 4.88
C ASN A 76 21.62 -1.94 4.19
N ALA A 77 20.31 -1.95 4.46
CA ALA A 77 19.33 -2.82 3.83
C ALA A 77 18.81 -2.20 2.53
N GLU A 78 18.73 -2.92 1.40
CA GLU A 78 18.18 -2.27 0.20
C GLU A 78 16.68 -2.02 0.39
N ASN A 79 16.24 -0.84 -0.02
CA ASN A 79 14.83 -0.54 -0.11
C ASN A 79 14.12 -1.40 -1.16
N SER A 80 12.85 -1.73 -0.87
CA SER A 80 11.96 -2.48 -1.76
C SER A 80 11.49 -1.65 -2.97
N PHE A 81 11.71 -0.34 -2.93
CA PHE A 81 11.39 0.58 -4.01
C PHE A 81 12.69 1.15 -4.57
N GLN A 82 13.02 0.78 -5.80
CA GLN A 82 14.22 1.25 -6.51
C GLN A 82 13.83 1.81 -7.89
N ALA A 83 14.81 2.04 -8.77
CA ALA A 83 14.58 2.60 -10.10
C ALA A 83 13.61 1.76 -10.96
N LYS A 84 13.55 0.44 -10.73
CA LYS A 84 12.57 -0.43 -11.39
C LYS A 84 11.15 -0.11 -10.91
N GLU A 85 10.94 -0.01 -9.60
CA GLU A 85 9.64 0.28 -9.01
C GLU A 85 9.19 1.72 -9.30
N GLU A 86 10.11 2.68 -9.43
CA GLU A 86 9.80 4.02 -9.91
C GLU A 86 9.20 3.97 -11.33
N LYS A 87 9.87 3.27 -12.23
CA LYS A 87 9.44 3.11 -13.62
C LYS A 87 8.07 2.43 -13.70
N ASP A 88 7.88 1.36 -12.95
CA ASP A 88 6.64 0.56 -12.98
C ASP A 88 5.49 1.26 -12.23
N GLY A 89 5.81 2.04 -11.19
CA GLY A 89 4.86 2.73 -10.33
C GLY A 89 4.23 3.97 -10.95
N GLY A 90 4.90 4.58 -11.94
CA GLY A 90 4.34 5.64 -12.77
C GLY A 90 4.44 7.06 -12.20
N TYR A 91 5.01 7.22 -11.00
CA TYR A 91 5.31 8.51 -10.38
C TYR A 91 6.81 8.61 -10.06
N PRO A 92 7.44 9.78 -10.23
CA PRO A 92 8.85 9.94 -9.89
C PRO A 92 9.07 9.79 -8.38
N ALA A 93 10.17 9.17 -7.97
CA ALA A 93 10.58 8.98 -6.58
C ALA A 93 11.07 10.31 -5.99
N THR A 94 10.11 11.20 -5.75
CA THR A 94 10.29 12.56 -5.25
C THR A 94 9.17 12.86 -4.26
N VAL A 95 9.38 13.83 -3.36
CA VAL A 95 8.31 14.29 -2.44
C VAL A 95 7.02 14.66 -3.19
N GLN A 96 7.13 15.32 -4.35
CA GLN A 96 5.95 15.67 -5.16
C GLN A 96 5.30 14.45 -5.82
N GLY A 97 6.09 13.49 -6.31
CA GLY A 97 5.57 12.24 -6.87
C GLY A 97 4.85 11.40 -5.82
N GLN A 98 5.41 11.30 -4.61
CA GLN A 98 4.75 10.67 -3.46
C GLN A 98 3.41 11.36 -3.13
N TYR A 99 3.39 12.71 -3.09
CA TYR A 99 2.15 13.47 -2.90
C TYR A 99 1.11 13.13 -3.98
N ASN A 100 1.50 13.19 -5.25
CA ASN A 100 0.59 12.96 -6.38
C ASN A 100 0.01 11.54 -6.35
N TYR A 101 0.83 10.53 -6.06
CA TYR A 101 0.36 9.16 -5.91
C TYR A 101 -0.72 9.03 -4.83
N VAL A 102 -0.48 9.59 -3.62
CA VAL A 102 -1.44 9.49 -2.51
C VAL A 102 -2.72 10.25 -2.84
N HIS A 103 -2.60 11.44 -3.44
CA HIS A 103 -3.73 12.25 -3.87
C HIS A 103 -4.62 11.48 -4.87
N ASP A 104 -4.02 10.93 -5.93
CA ASP A 104 -4.75 10.22 -6.97
C ASP A 104 -5.40 8.93 -6.43
N LEU A 105 -4.75 8.26 -5.48
CA LEU A 105 -5.31 7.11 -4.79
C LEU A 105 -6.53 7.49 -3.95
N MET A 106 -6.43 8.58 -3.17
CA MET A 106 -7.55 9.10 -2.38
C MET A 106 -8.73 9.47 -3.28
N GLN A 107 -8.46 10.13 -4.40
CA GLN A 107 -9.48 10.51 -5.38
C GLN A 107 -10.16 9.26 -5.97
N ALA A 108 -9.39 8.26 -6.38
CA ALA A 108 -9.93 7.01 -6.91
C ALA A 108 -10.83 6.29 -5.90
N VAL A 109 -10.46 6.27 -4.61
CA VAL A 109 -11.32 5.71 -3.56
C VAL A 109 -12.59 6.54 -3.38
N ALA A 110 -12.48 7.88 -3.34
CA ALA A 110 -13.63 8.76 -3.21
C ALA A 110 -14.63 8.64 -4.38
N ASP A 111 -14.12 8.34 -5.58
CA ASP A 111 -14.91 8.18 -6.81
C ASP A 111 -15.62 6.83 -6.93
N VAL A 112 -15.46 5.91 -5.96
CA VAL A 112 -16.19 4.63 -5.96
C VAL A 112 -17.70 4.91 -5.85
N PRO A 113 -18.55 4.35 -6.74
CA PRO A 113 -19.98 4.63 -6.80
C PRO A 113 -20.70 4.44 -5.45
N ASP A 114 -21.81 5.15 -5.30
CA ASP A 114 -22.68 5.13 -4.12
C ASP A 114 -21.95 5.48 -2.81
N HIS A 115 -20.86 6.26 -2.91
CA HIS A 115 -19.99 6.62 -1.79
C HIS A 115 -19.43 5.40 -1.04
N ARG A 116 -19.21 4.27 -1.73
CA ARG A 116 -18.77 3.01 -1.09
C ARG A 116 -17.28 3.00 -0.75
N GLY A 117 -16.47 3.84 -1.36
CA GLY A 117 -15.08 4.03 -0.97
C GLY A 117 -15.00 4.90 0.28
N LYS A 118 -14.38 4.38 1.36
CA LYS A 118 -14.41 5.04 2.68
C LYS A 118 -13.08 5.66 3.09
N GLY A 119 -12.02 5.47 2.31
CA GLY A 119 -10.73 6.12 2.52
C GLY A 119 -9.56 5.17 2.37
N ILE A 120 -8.41 5.65 2.85
CA ILE A 120 -7.13 4.96 2.74
C ILE A 120 -6.39 4.91 4.09
N PHE A 121 -5.53 3.92 4.25
CA PHE A 121 -4.48 3.89 5.27
C PHE A 121 -3.13 3.86 4.57
N TYR A 122 -2.28 4.83 4.90
CA TYR A 122 -0.89 4.84 4.45
C TYR A 122 -0.09 3.85 5.30
N TRP A 123 0.61 2.91 4.66
CA TRP A 123 1.36 1.87 5.35
C TRP A 123 2.74 2.40 5.74
N GLU A 124 3.03 2.34 7.04
CA GLU A 124 4.34 2.66 7.63
C GLU A 124 4.89 4.07 7.28
N PRO A 125 4.13 5.16 7.49
CA PRO A 125 4.54 6.52 7.12
C PRO A 125 5.72 7.05 7.95
N THR A 126 6.09 6.38 9.03
CA THR A 126 7.15 6.79 9.95
C THR A 126 8.24 5.75 10.11
N TRP A 127 8.23 4.68 9.29
CA TRP A 127 9.23 3.64 9.40
C TRP A 127 10.54 4.10 8.77
N ILE A 128 11.28 4.96 9.47
CA ILE A 128 12.60 5.47 9.06
C ILE A 128 13.73 4.56 9.55
N ALA A 129 14.91 4.68 8.96
CA ALA A 129 16.12 4.00 9.41
C ALA A 129 16.60 4.56 10.77
N VAL A 130 16.66 3.71 11.79
CA VAL A 130 17.32 4.01 13.07
C VAL A 130 18.04 2.76 13.59
N PRO A 131 19.11 2.89 14.40
CA PRO A 131 19.82 1.74 14.95
C PRO A 131 18.88 0.76 15.68
N GLY A 132 18.97 -0.52 15.33
CA GLY A 132 18.18 -1.60 15.94
C GLY A 132 16.79 -1.81 15.33
N ASN A 133 16.33 -0.91 14.45
CA ASN A 133 15.09 -1.10 13.71
C ASN A 133 15.31 -2.04 12.52
N THR A 134 14.42 -3.01 12.33
CA THR A 134 14.55 -4.00 11.25
C THR A 134 13.21 -4.60 10.88
N TRP A 135 13.05 -5.01 9.62
CA TRP A 135 11.88 -5.75 9.15
C TRP A 135 11.69 -7.10 9.88
N ALA A 136 12.79 -7.77 10.23
CA ALA A 136 12.78 -9.00 11.02
C ALA A 136 14.09 -9.18 11.81
N THR A 137 13.96 -9.78 13.00
CA THR A 137 15.13 -10.25 13.77
C THR A 137 15.62 -11.60 13.22
N PRO A 138 16.84 -12.05 13.57
CA PRO A 138 17.33 -13.38 13.17
C PRO A 138 16.41 -14.52 13.63
N ALA A 139 15.78 -14.37 14.81
CA ALA A 139 14.80 -15.33 15.30
C ALA A 139 13.51 -15.31 14.46
N GLY A 140 13.05 -14.12 14.04
CA GLY A 140 11.90 -13.96 13.15
C GLY A 140 12.14 -14.60 11.79
N MET A 141 13.28 -14.29 11.16
CA MET A 141 13.70 -14.87 9.87
C MET A 141 13.79 -16.40 9.94
N LYS A 142 14.42 -16.95 10.99
CA LYS A 142 14.45 -18.40 11.23
C LYS A 142 13.06 -19.02 11.35
N TYR A 143 12.12 -18.34 12.01
CA TYR A 143 10.76 -18.83 12.20
C TYR A 143 9.98 -18.91 10.88
N ILE A 144 10.18 -17.94 9.99
CA ILE A 144 9.50 -17.89 8.67
C ILE A 144 10.27 -18.59 7.55
N HIS A 145 11.38 -19.25 7.88
CA HIS A 145 12.29 -19.91 6.91
C HIS A 145 12.83 -18.95 5.83
N ASP A 146 13.17 -17.73 6.25
CA ASP A 146 13.76 -16.71 5.39
C ASP A 146 15.18 -16.36 5.89
N GLU A 147 16.02 -15.85 4.99
CA GLU A 147 17.37 -15.40 5.28
C GLU A 147 17.68 -14.13 4.47
N TRP A 148 17.75 -13.00 5.16
CA TRP A 148 18.13 -11.71 4.58
C TRP A 148 18.91 -10.89 5.61
N LYS A 149 19.37 -9.70 5.20
CA LYS A 149 19.96 -8.73 6.12
C LYS A 149 18.92 -8.06 7.03
N GLN A 150 19.37 -7.69 8.22
CA GLN A 150 18.62 -6.79 9.09
C GLN A 150 18.72 -5.35 8.57
N GLY A 151 17.69 -4.56 8.87
CA GLY A 151 17.50 -3.17 8.43
C GLY A 151 16.08 -2.94 7.92
N ASN A 152 15.86 -1.78 7.34
CA ASN A 152 14.55 -1.30 6.92
C ASN A 152 14.46 -1.20 5.39
N ALA A 153 13.59 -1.99 4.78
CA ALA A 153 13.42 -2.02 3.33
C ALA A 153 12.39 -0.98 2.82
N ARG A 154 11.92 -0.07 3.67
CA ARG A 154 10.75 0.78 3.39
C ARG A 154 10.94 2.25 3.77
N GLU A 155 12.11 2.61 4.28
CA GLU A 155 12.39 3.96 4.78
C GLU A 155 12.25 5.05 3.72
N ASN A 156 12.55 4.74 2.45
CA ASN A 156 12.42 5.69 1.34
C ASN A 156 10.95 5.92 0.92
N GLN A 157 10.00 5.21 1.54
CA GLN A 157 8.56 5.37 1.37
C GLN A 157 7.90 6.06 2.57
N ALA A 158 8.65 6.46 3.60
CA ALA A 158 8.10 7.21 4.73
C ALA A 158 7.60 8.61 4.29
N LEU A 159 6.78 9.25 5.14
CA LEU A 159 6.41 10.67 5.05
C LEU A 159 7.35 11.57 5.88
N PHE A 160 8.50 11.01 6.27
CA PHE A 160 9.58 11.66 7.01
C PHE A 160 10.91 11.32 6.33
N ASP A 161 11.85 12.26 6.32
CA ASP A 161 13.19 12.00 5.79
C ASP A 161 14.03 11.12 6.73
N CYS A 162 15.23 10.71 6.29
CA CYS A 162 16.15 9.87 7.09
C CYS A 162 16.50 10.47 8.47
N HIS A 163 16.27 11.77 8.69
CA HIS A 163 16.55 12.46 9.95
C HIS A 163 15.30 12.63 10.82
N GLY A 164 14.17 12.07 10.42
CA GLY A 164 12.90 12.17 11.13
C GLY A 164 12.22 13.53 10.98
N LYS A 165 12.55 14.31 9.95
CA LYS A 165 11.83 15.55 9.62
C LYS A 165 10.68 15.24 8.67
N VAL A 166 9.51 15.79 8.99
CA VAL A 166 8.30 15.62 8.18
C VAL A 166 8.50 16.16 6.75
N LEU A 167 8.06 15.38 5.77
CA LEU A 167 8.09 15.77 4.36
C LEU A 167 6.84 16.59 3.99
N PRO A 168 6.97 17.55 3.05
CA PRO A 168 5.82 18.30 2.54
C PRO A 168 4.68 17.45 1.97
N SER A 169 4.95 16.21 1.53
CA SER A 169 3.96 15.26 1.00
C SER A 169 2.85 14.93 2.01
N ILE A 170 3.10 15.04 3.32
CA ILE A 170 2.07 14.82 4.36
C ILE A 170 0.85 15.74 4.20
N LYS A 171 1.02 16.89 3.52
CA LYS A 171 -0.06 17.85 3.28
C LYS A 171 -1.18 17.30 2.40
N VAL A 172 -0.99 16.15 1.76
CA VAL A 172 -2.02 15.48 0.96
C VAL A 172 -3.28 15.12 1.77
N PHE A 173 -3.16 15.03 3.10
CA PHE A 173 -4.27 14.71 4.00
C PHE A 173 -5.02 15.93 4.55
N ASN A 174 -4.65 17.16 4.15
CA ASN A 174 -5.22 18.41 4.67
C ASN A 174 -6.08 19.15 3.63
#